data_AF-A0A914Z5U2-F1
#
_entry.id   AF-A0A914Z5U2-F1
#
_cell.length_a   1.000
_cell.length_b   1.000
_cell.length_c   1.000
_cell.angle_alpha   90.00
_cell.angle_beta   90.00
_cell.angle_gamma   90.00
#
_symmetry.space_group_name_H-M   'P 1'
#
loop_
_entity.id
_entity.type
_entity.pdbx_description
1 polymer ?
#
loop_
_entity_poly.entity_id
_entity_poly.type
_entity_poly.pdbx_seq_one_letter_code
_entity_poly.pdbx_strand_id
1 'polypeptide(L)'
;MFKLSCRFKQVASSALANDASKKFDIFASVAICRSPIIAPEMNEIQKKFVHFHNEIEDENSFKSDFELRVEKDIKTLEKKRQLEAEGKDLSQLEGEIGTNAMMQEDDWIKKKETVFEQYGIGKHASEHNDNFQTLSRYLDRKLMLVVKQKFENSSDDYSSPWILPQLKNSNESLRQTAERCIGDVFVNDMKLRIYGNSPIWHISYSYPKKMRELLKTDAVGGKIFVFQCVLEPFSRDPKINSKWIKEFKWSTAKEIGELIESNNPYQKTIKHVMFE
;
A
#
# COMPACT_ATOMS: atom_id res chain seq x y z
N MET A 1 44.17 -4.89 1.61
CA MET A 1 43.51 -3.62 1.24
C MET A 1 43.32 -3.63 -0.28
N PHE A 2 42.23 -4.22 -0.79
CA PHE A 2 42.01 -4.44 -2.22
C PHE A 2 41.24 -3.25 -2.83
N LYS A 3 41.88 -2.49 -3.71
CA LYS A 3 41.22 -1.46 -4.52
C LYS A 3 40.52 -2.12 -5.71
N LEU A 4 39.18 -2.24 -5.66
CA LEU A 4 38.40 -2.51 -6.87
C LEU A 4 38.38 -1.26 -7.75
N SER A 5 39.08 -1.31 -8.88
CA SER A 5 38.95 -0.33 -9.96
C SER A 5 37.83 -0.80 -10.90
N CYS A 6 36.65 -0.19 -10.78
CA CYS A 6 35.58 -0.36 -11.76
C CYS A 6 35.92 0.45 -13.03
N ARG A 7 36.43 -0.22 -14.06
CA ARG A 7 36.51 0.34 -15.42
C ARG A 7 35.10 0.35 -16.03
N PHE A 8 34.47 1.52 -16.08
CA PHE A 8 33.33 1.76 -16.97
C PHE A 8 33.81 1.60 -18.42
N LYS A 9 33.44 0.49 -19.08
CA LYS A 9 33.55 0.39 -20.53
C LYS A 9 32.50 1.34 -21.13
N GLN A 10 32.96 2.45 -21.71
CA GLN A 10 32.14 3.22 -22.66
C GLN A 10 31.77 2.28 -23.81
N VAL A 11 30.52 1.86 -23.86
CA VAL A 11 29.96 1.22 -25.04
C VAL A 11 29.81 2.32 -26.09
N ALA A 12 30.58 2.19 -27.18
CA ALA A 12 30.56 3.13 -28.30
C ALA A 12 29.15 3.23 -28.90
N SER A 13 28.62 4.45 -28.89
CA SER A 13 27.30 4.84 -29.39
C SER A 13 27.27 4.96 -30.92
N SER A 14 27.73 3.95 -31.65
CA SER A 14 27.77 4.01 -33.14
C SER A 14 26.45 3.62 -33.81
N ALA A 15 25.48 3.05 -33.08
CA ALA A 15 24.16 2.70 -33.62
C ALA A 15 23.10 3.81 -33.54
N LEU A 16 23.39 4.94 -32.87
CA LEU A 16 22.42 6.02 -32.62
C LEU A 16 22.41 7.13 -33.69
N ALA A 17 23.29 7.08 -34.70
CA ALA A 17 23.48 8.18 -35.63
C ALA A 17 22.35 8.36 -36.68
N ASN A 18 21.53 7.32 -36.94
CA ASN A 18 20.48 7.38 -37.97
C ASN A 18 19.10 7.86 -37.49
N ASP A 19 18.90 8.15 -36.19
CA ASP A 19 17.62 8.67 -35.65
C ASP A 19 17.76 10.10 -35.09
N ALA A 20 18.89 10.76 -35.33
CA ALA A 20 19.27 12.05 -34.74
C ALA A 20 18.42 13.26 -35.15
N SER A 21 17.42 13.11 -36.04
CA SER A 21 16.54 14.23 -36.46
C SER A 21 15.15 14.25 -35.80
N LYS A 22 14.76 13.20 -35.06
CA LYS A 22 13.43 13.14 -34.45
C LYS A 22 13.45 13.75 -33.04
N LYS A 23 12.88 14.94 -32.90
CA LYS A 23 12.65 15.56 -31.59
C LYS A 23 11.50 14.84 -30.88
N PHE A 24 11.66 14.54 -29.58
CA PHE A 24 10.61 13.97 -28.73
C PHE A 24 10.40 14.86 -27.52
N ASP A 25 9.14 15.09 -27.17
CA ASP A 25 8.79 15.73 -25.90
C ASP A 25 8.98 14.75 -24.75
N ILE A 26 9.67 15.18 -23.71
CA ILE A 26 9.97 14.36 -22.54
C ILE A 26 9.02 14.73 -21.42
N PHE A 27 8.38 13.72 -20.83
CA PHE A 27 7.48 13.85 -19.70
C PHE A 27 7.98 12.97 -18.54
N ALA A 28 7.81 13.48 -17.32
CA ALA A 28 7.94 12.68 -16.11
C ALA A 28 6.53 12.39 -15.59
N SER A 29 6.25 11.13 -15.28
CA SER A 29 5.01 10.70 -14.66
C SER A 29 5.31 10.06 -13.31
N VAL A 30 4.40 10.21 -12.35
CA VAL A 30 4.57 9.72 -10.99
C VAL A 30 3.44 8.76 -10.63
N ALA A 31 3.82 7.52 -10.38
CA ALA A 31 2.96 6.50 -9.83
C ALA A 31 2.93 6.61 -8.29
N ILE A 32 1.99 7.40 -7.80
CA ILE A 32 1.80 7.62 -6.36
C ILE A 32 0.99 6.48 -5.77
N CYS A 33 1.63 5.73 -4.87
CA CYS A 33 1.07 4.53 -4.26
C CYS A 33 0.97 4.71 -2.75
N ARG A 34 -0.12 4.22 -2.16
CA ARG A 34 -0.25 4.02 -0.72
C ARG A 34 -0.05 2.54 -0.42
N SER A 35 0.90 2.24 0.46
CA SER A 35 1.19 0.87 0.90
C SER A 35 0.06 0.29 1.76
N PRO A 36 -0.14 -1.04 1.78
CA PRO A 36 -1.09 -1.67 2.70
C PRO A 36 -0.72 -1.34 4.15
N ILE A 37 -1.72 -1.01 4.96
CA ILE A 37 -1.57 -0.68 6.40
C ILE A 37 -1.88 -1.92 7.25
N ILE A 38 -2.84 -2.73 6.82
CA ILE A 38 -3.19 -3.99 7.51
C ILE A 38 -2.79 -5.19 6.67
N ALA A 39 -2.62 -6.33 7.32
CA ALA A 39 -2.39 -7.59 6.62
C ALA A 39 -3.66 -8.01 5.84
N PRO A 40 -3.50 -8.60 4.65
CA PRO A 40 -4.64 -9.16 3.91
C PRO A 40 -5.24 -10.36 4.65
N GLU A 41 -6.52 -10.61 4.41
CA GLU A 41 -7.20 -11.77 4.97
C GLU A 41 -6.60 -13.08 4.42
N MET A 42 -6.51 -14.08 5.30
CA MET A 42 -6.01 -15.40 4.92
C MET A 42 -7.02 -16.13 4.02
N ASN A 43 -6.51 -16.76 2.97
CA ASN A 43 -7.27 -17.69 2.14
C ASN A 43 -7.66 -18.96 2.92
N GLU A 44 -8.66 -19.70 2.45
CA GLU A 44 -9.12 -20.93 3.12
C GLU A 44 -8.00 -21.96 3.34
N ILE A 45 -7.12 -22.13 2.36
CA ILE A 45 -5.97 -23.03 2.46
C ILE A 45 -4.98 -22.54 3.52
N GLN A 46 -4.75 -21.22 3.58
CA GLN A 46 -3.88 -20.62 4.60
C GLN A 46 -4.47 -20.80 6.00
N LYS A 47 -5.79 -20.63 6.17
CA LYS A 47 -6.49 -20.88 7.44
C LYS A 47 -6.32 -22.34 7.89
N LYS A 48 -6.51 -23.30 6.97
CA LYS A 48 -6.29 -24.73 7.24
C LYS A 48 -4.84 -25.03 7.61
N PHE A 49 -3.89 -24.42 6.92
CA PHE A 49 -2.46 -24.59 7.19
C PHE A 49 -2.06 -24.03 8.55
N VAL A 50 -2.56 -22.83 8.91
CA VAL A 50 -2.32 -22.24 10.23
C VAL A 50 -2.91 -23.12 11.32
N HIS A 51 -4.14 -23.61 11.14
CA HIS A 51 -4.76 -24.51 12.11
C HIS A 51 -3.93 -25.79 12.32
N PHE A 52 -3.54 -26.46 11.23
CA PHE A 52 -2.68 -27.64 11.28
C PHE A 52 -1.32 -27.36 11.93
N HIS A 53 -0.71 -26.20 11.65
CA HIS A 53 0.56 -25.84 12.27
C HIS A 53 0.42 -25.57 13.76
N ASN A 54 -0.67 -24.93 14.19
CA ASN A 54 -0.96 -24.73 15.60
C ASN A 54 -1.18 -26.06 16.33
N GLU A 55 -1.88 -27.02 15.72
CA GLU A 55 -2.03 -28.38 16.31
C GLU A 55 -0.68 -29.06 16.50
N ILE A 56 0.21 -28.99 15.50
CA ILE A 56 1.57 -29.52 15.62
C ILE A 56 2.34 -28.79 16.72
N GLU A 57 2.20 -27.47 16.81
CA GLU A 57 2.87 -26.67 17.85
C GLU A 57 2.37 -27.09 19.24
N ASP A 58 1.05 -27.22 19.43
CA ASP A 58 0.43 -27.65 20.67
C ASP A 58 0.89 -29.06 21.08
N GLU A 59 0.88 -30.02 20.15
CA GLU A 59 1.31 -31.40 20.39
C GLU A 59 2.80 -31.53 20.77
N ASN A 60 3.65 -30.67 20.19
CA ASN A 60 5.09 -30.68 20.44
C ASN A 60 5.51 -29.72 21.56
N SER A 61 4.59 -28.89 22.06
CA SER A 61 4.87 -27.92 23.12
C SER A 61 4.86 -28.57 24.49
N PHE A 62 5.62 -27.98 25.41
CA PHE A 62 5.47 -28.28 26.83
C PHE A 62 4.40 -27.38 27.42
N LYS A 63 3.74 -27.88 28.47
CA LYS A 63 2.77 -27.09 29.23
C LYS A 63 3.41 -25.80 29.73
N SER A 64 2.74 -24.69 29.44
CA SER A 64 3.08 -23.38 29.92
C SER A 64 2.85 -23.26 31.43
N ASP A 65 3.49 -22.27 32.06
CA ASP A 65 3.29 -21.96 33.48
C ASP A 65 1.82 -21.64 33.81
N PHE A 66 1.08 -21.09 32.84
CA PHE A 66 -0.35 -20.80 32.99
C PHE A 66 -1.16 -22.09 33.04
N GLU A 67 -0.94 -23.04 32.13
CA GLU A 67 -1.63 -24.34 32.12
C GLU A 67 -1.32 -25.16 33.38
N LEU A 68 -0.04 -25.16 33.81
CA LEU A 68 0.35 -25.80 35.06
C LEU A 68 -0.33 -25.18 36.28
N ARG A 69 -0.66 -23.87 36.23
CA ARG A 69 -1.41 -23.19 37.28
C ARG A 69 -2.89 -23.58 37.24
N VAL A 70 -3.51 -23.59 36.05
CA VAL A 70 -4.89 -24.05 35.87
C VAL A 70 -5.08 -25.47 36.43
N GLU A 71 -4.15 -26.39 36.15
CA GLU A 71 -4.22 -27.75 36.69
C GLU A 71 -4.09 -27.81 38.22
N LYS A 72 -3.27 -26.94 38.82
CA LYS A 72 -3.14 -26.84 40.28
C LYS A 72 -4.43 -26.29 40.88
N ASP A 73 -4.99 -25.23 40.30
CA ASP A 73 -6.22 -24.59 40.78
C ASP A 73 -7.41 -25.56 40.74
N ILE A 74 -7.55 -26.36 39.67
CA ILE A 74 -8.57 -27.41 39.56
C ILE A 74 -8.40 -28.46 40.67
N LYS A 75 -7.19 -28.97 40.89
CA LYS A 75 -6.92 -29.96 41.94
C LYS A 75 -7.19 -29.42 43.34
N THR A 76 -6.85 -28.16 43.59
CA THR A 76 -7.12 -27.48 44.86
C THR A 76 -8.63 -27.33 45.08
N LEU A 77 -9.39 -26.95 44.04
CA LEU A 77 -10.85 -26.86 44.09
C LEU A 77 -11.53 -28.22 44.34
N GLU A 78 -11.05 -29.28 43.71
CA GLU A 78 -11.56 -30.64 43.93
C GLU A 78 -11.34 -31.11 45.36
N LYS A 79 -10.12 -30.91 45.90
CA LYS A 79 -9.80 -31.23 47.30
C LYS A 79 -10.67 -30.43 48.27
N LYS A 80 -10.91 -29.15 47.99
CA LYS A 80 -11.82 -28.31 48.80
C LYS A 80 -13.23 -28.89 48.84
N ARG A 81 -13.79 -29.26 47.68
CA ARG A 81 -15.13 -29.89 47.60
C ARG A 81 -15.22 -31.20 48.38
N GLN A 82 -14.17 -32.02 48.37
CA GLN A 82 -14.11 -33.25 49.15
C GLN A 82 -14.08 -32.99 50.66
N LEU A 83 -13.24 -32.05 51.12
CA LEU A 83 -13.13 -31.70 52.53
C LEU A 83 -14.39 -31.02 53.08
N GLU A 84 -15.07 -30.21 52.26
CA GLU A 84 -16.39 -29.66 52.55
C GLU A 84 -17.43 -30.76 52.76
N ALA A 85 -17.44 -31.79 51.89
CA ALA A 85 -18.34 -32.94 52.03
C ALA A 85 -18.03 -33.80 53.27
N GLU A 86 -16.77 -33.86 53.67
CA GLU A 86 -16.33 -34.56 54.88
C GLU A 86 -16.48 -33.73 56.17
N GLY A 87 -16.92 -32.47 56.08
CA GLY A 87 -17.12 -31.57 57.22
C GLY A 87 -15.84 -31.19 57.97
N LYS A 88 -14.68 -31.26 57.30
CA LYS A 88 -13.37 -30.92 57.87
C LYS A 88 -13.03 -29.44 57.67
N ASP A 89 -12.18 -28.92 58.54
CA ASP A 89 -11.80 -27.51 58.55
C ASP A 89 -10.96 -27.11 57.31
N LEU A 90 -11.35 -26.02 56.65
CA LEU A 90 -10.86 -25.60 55.32
C LEU A 90 -9.73 -24.56 55.39
N SER A 91 -9.36 -24.16 56.61
CA SER A 91 -8.46 -23.04 56.91
C SER A 91 -7.07 -23.15 56.26
N GLN A 92 -6.59 -24.36 55.96
CA GLN A 92 -5.29 -24.58 55.31
C GLN A 92 -5.31 -24.33 53.79
N LEU A 93 -6.46 -24.49 53.13
CA LEU A 93 -6.59 -24.33 51.67
C LEU A 93 -6.96 -22.90 51.27
N GLU A 94 -7.51 -22.11 52.19
CA GLU A 94 -8.01 -20.77 51.91
C GLU A 94 -6.91 -19.75 51.61
N GLY A 95 -5.70 -19.93 52.15
CA GLY A 95 -4.54 -19.07 51.87
C GLY A 95 -3.87 -19.29 50.51
N GLU A 96 -4.09 -20.44 49.86
CA GLU A 96 -3.57 -20.74 48.52
C GLU A 96 -4.51 -20.28 47.39
N ILE A 97 -5.77 -19.97 47.72
CA ILE A 97 -6.79 -19.54 46.76
C ILE A 97 -6.68 -18.02 46.61
N GLY A 98 -5.66 -17.57 45.89
CA GLY A 98 -5.58 -16.20 45.38
C GLY A 98 -6.56 -15.98 44.20
N THR A 99 -6.17 -15.15 43.24
CA THR A 99 -6.91 -15.04 41.97
C THR A 99 -6.74 -16.32 41.16
N ASN A 100 -7.82 -17.11 41.04
CA ASN A 100 -7.88 -18.31 40.20
C ASN A 100 -7.52 -17.97 38.74
N ALA A 101 -6.74 -18.83 38.09
CA ALA A 101 -6.38 -18.71 36.68
C ALA A 101 -7.60 -18.50 35.76
N MET A 102 -8.74 -19.18 36.02
CA MET A 102 -9.97 -18.98 35.24
C MET A 102 -10.52 -17.55 35.34
N MET A 103 -10.44 -16.94 36.53
CA MET A 103 -10.92 -15.56 36.72
C MET A 103 -10.01 -14.57 35.98
N GLN A 104 -8.71 -14.85 35.89
CA GLN A 104 -7.77 -14.05 35.11
C GLN A 104 -8.06 -14.14 33.61
N GLU A 105 -8.42 -15.33 33.11
CA GLU A 105 -8.79 -15.54 31.71
C GLU A 105 -10.05 -14.74 31.34
N ASP A 106 -11.09 -14.78 32.17
CA ASP A 106 -12.30 -13.98 31.98
C ASP A 106 -12.00 -12.46 31.95
N ASP A 107 -11.11 -11.99 32.82
CA ASP A 107 -10.68 -10.60 32.84
C ASP A 107 -9.91 -10.21 31.56
N TRP A 108 -9.12 -11.13 31.01
CA TRP A 108 -8.43 -10.91 29.73
C TRP A 108 -9.41 -10.89 28.55
N ILE A 109 -10.43 -11.73 28.55
CA ILE A 109 -11.49 -11.73 27.53
C ILE A 109 -12.25 -10.39 27.55
N LYS A 110 -12.67 -9.91 28.73
CA LYS A 110 -13.35 -8.61 28.86
C LYS A 110 -12.46 -7.45 28.40
N LYS A 111 -11.17 -7.48 28.76
CA LYS A 111 -10.19 -6.47 28.30
C LYS A 111 -10.02 -6.52 26.78
N LYS A 112 -9.95 -7.72 26.19
CA LYS A 112 -9.88 -7.91 24.74
C LYS A 112 -11.08 -7.25 24.06
N GLU A 113 -12.30 -7.54 24.51
CA GLU A 113 -13.51 -6.95 23.93
C GLU A 113 -13.49 -5.43 24.02
N THR A 114 -13.15 -4.88 25.19
CA THR A 114 -13.05 -3.43 25.42
C THR A 114 -12.05 -2.77 24.46
N VAL A 115 -10.87 -3.37 24.28
CA VAL A 115 -9.84 -2.86 23.37
C VAL A 115 -10.29 -2.94 21.91
N PHE A 116 -10.92 -4.04 21.51
CA PHE A 116 -11.41 -4.22 20.15
C PHE A 116 -12.49 -3.19 19.80
N GLU A 117 -13.38 -2.90 20.74
CA GLU A 117 -14.40 -1.87 20.59
C GLU A 117 -13.81 -0.47 20.55
N GLN A 118 -12.90 -0.14 21.48
CA GLN A 118 -12.27 1.18 21.59
C GLN A 118 -11.50 1.57 20.32
N TYR A 119 -10.78 0.62 19.72
CA TYR A 119 -9.93 0.86 18.56
C TYR A 119 -10.53 0.39 17.23
N GLY A 120 -11.74 -0.17 17.24
CA GLY A 120 -12.40 -0.68 16.02
C GLY A 120 -11.61 -1.78 15.30
N ILE A 121 -10.82 -2.56 16.03
CA ILE A 121 -9.95 -3.60 15.48
C ILE A 121 -10.83 -4.69 14.84
N GLY A 122 -10.62 -4.96 13.56
CA GLY A 122 -11.41 -5.93 12.78
C GLY A 122 -12.61 -5.34 12.03
N LYS A 123 -13.07 -4.11 12.34
CA LYS A 123 -14.18 -3.47 11.59
C LYS A 123 -13.71 -2.83 10.27
N HIS A 124 -12.51 -2.28 10.25
CA HIS A 124 -11.97 -1.57 9.08
C HIS A 124 -11.43 -2.46 7.96
N ALA A 125 -11.27 -3.77 8.17
CA ALA A 125 -10.77 -4.68 7.15
C ALA A 125 -11.80 -4.95 6.04
N SER A 126 -13.10 -4.90 6.38
CA SER A 126 -14.20 -5.27 5.48
C SER A 126 -15.01 -4.10 4.94
N GLU A 127 -14.83 -2.88 5.46
CA GLU A 127 -15.54 -1.71 4.96
C GLU A 127 -14.89 -1.22 3.66
N HIS A 128 -15.33 -1.82 2.55
CA HIS A 128 -15.12 -1.29 1.21
C HIS A 128 -15.93 0.00 1.07
N ASN A 129 -15.38 1.10 1.56
CA ASN A 129 -15.97 2.41 1.35
C ASN A 129 -15.95 2.71 -0.16
N ASP A 130 -17.11 2.93 -0.79
CA ASP A 130 -17.21 3.22 -2.22
C ASP A 130 -16.67 4.62 -2.59
N ASN A 131 -16.21 5.37 -1.61
CA ASN A 131 -15.56 6.66 -1.81
C ASN A 131 -14.12 6.50 -2.34
N PHE A 132 -13.98 6.60 -3.66
CA PHE A 132 -12.69 6.58 -4.37
C PHE A 132 -11.73 7.72 -3.99
N GLN A 133 -12.17 8.73 -3.24
CA GLN A 133 -11.35 9.88 -2.86
C GLN A 133 -10.61 9.70 -1.52
N THR A 134 -11.04 8.73 -0.71
CA THR A 134 -10.53 8.52 0.64
C THR A 134 -9.44 7.45 0.67
N LEU A 135 -8.41 7.64 1.50
CA LEU A 135 -7.30 6.69 1.64
C LEU A 135 -7.54 5.59 2.68
N SER A 136 -8.62 5.67 3.45
CA SER A 136 -9.06 4.64 4.38
C SER A 136 -9.72 3.44 3.70
N ARG A 137 -9.93 3.49 2.38
CA ARG A 137 -10.44 2.39 1.57
C ARG A 137 -9.37 1.30 1.40
N TYR A 138 -9.79 0.02 1.33
CA TYR A 138 -8.93 -1.14 1.08
C TYR A 138 -7.61 -1.09 1.86
N LEU A 139 -7.70 -1.08 3.19
CA LEU A 139 -6.51 -0.92 4.02
C LEU A 139 -5.47 -2.04 3.82
N ASP A 140 -5.94 -3.21 3.40
CA ASP A 140 -5.21 -4.44 3.13
C ASP A 140 -4.45 -4.43 1.78
N ARG A 141 -4.80 -3.52 0.87
CA ARG A 141 -4.24 -3.48 -0.49
C ARG A 141 -3.44 -2.22 -0.75
N LYS A 142 -2.68 -2.29 -1.84
CA LYS A 142 -1.97 -1.14 -2.40
C LYS A 142 -2.94 -0.32 -3.25
N LEU A 143 -3.04 0.96 -2.94
CA LEU A 143 -3.82 1.92 -3.73
C LEU A 143 -2.90 2.80 -4.55
N MET A 144 -3.33 3.17 -5.75
CA MET A 144 -2.62 4.10 -6.61
C MET A 144 -3.52 5.26 -7.02
N LEU A 145 -2.93 6.44 -7.08
CA LEU A 145 -3.60 7.65 -7.55
C LEU A 145 -3.70 7.65 -9.08
N VAL A 146 -4.92 7.73 -9.58
CA VAL A 146 -5.22 7.95 -11.00
C VAL A 146 -6.01 9.25 -11.13
N VAL A 147 -5.65 10.05 -12.14
CA VAL A 147 -6.17 11.42 -12.29
C VAL A 147 -6.68 11.67 -13.71
N LYS A 148 -7.62 12.61 -13.82
CA LYS A 148 -7.92 13.35 -15.05
C LYS A 148 -7.32 14.75 -14.94
N GLN A 149 -6.27 15.01 -15.70
CA GLN A 149 -5.55 16.28 -15.70
C GLN A 149 -6.21 17.28 -16.67
N LYS A 150 -6.21 18.56 -16.30
CA LYS A 150 -6.58 19.67 -17.18
C LYS A 150 -5.34 20.14 -17.93
N PHE A 151 -5.47 20.44 -19.21
CA PHE A 151 -4.37 21.00 -20.00
C PHE A 151 -4.59 22.50 -20.19
N GLU A 152 -3.61 23.32 -19.78
CA GLU A 152 -3.69 24.79 -19.74
C GLU A 152 -4.02 25.46 -21.08
N ASN A 153 -3.75 24.80 -22.21
CA ASN A 153 -3.92 25.36 -23.56
C ASN A 153 -5.23 24.98 -24.25
N SER A 154 -6.20 24.42 -23.51
CA SER A 154 -7.48 23.98 -24.08
C SER A 154 -8.53 25.05 -23.80
N SER A 155 -9.06 25.67 -24.85
CA SER A 155 -10.17 26.64 -24.77
C SER A 155 -11.50 26.02 -24.33
N ASP A 156 -11.56 24.69 -24.28
CA ASP A 156 -12.66 23.90 -23.73
C ASP A 156 -12.20 23.16 -22.47
N ASP A 157 -13.16 22.71 -21.65
CA ASP A 157 -13.03 21.86 -20.45
C ASP A 157 -12.50 20.43 -20.76
N TYR A 158 -11.57 20.35 -21.71
CA TYR A 158 -10.87 19.16 -22.17
C TYR A 158 -9.96 18.66 -21.06
N SER A 159 -10.20 17.41 -20.67
CA SER A 159 -9.43 16.71 -19.66
C SER A 159 -8.82 15.45 -20.26
N SER A 160 -7.69 15.04 -19.70
CA SER A 160 -7.05 13.80 -20.10
C SER A 160 -7.96 12.60 -19.84
N PRO A 161 -7.76 11.46 -20.54
CA PRO A 161 -8.24 10.19 -20.04
C PRO A 161 -7.64 9.89 -18.65
N TRP A 162 -8.14 8.84 -18.00
CA TRP A 162 -7.56 8.36 -16.73
C TRP A 162 -6.09 7.97 -16.94
N ILE A 163 -5.20 8.73 -16.30
CA ILE A 163 -3.76 8.56 -16.40
C ILE A 163 -3.10 8.72 -15.03
N LEU A 164 -1.84 8.34 -14.95
CA LEU A 164 -0.98 8.74 -13.84
C LEU A 164 -0.68 10.23 -13.95
N PRO A 165 -0.52 10.95 -12.82
CA PRO A 165 -0.02 12.32 -12.85
C PRO A 165 1.26 12.41 -13.68
N GLN A 166 1.27 13.32 -14.65
CA GLN A 166 2.43 13.57 -15.51
C GLN A 166 2.64 15.05 -15.74
N LEU A 167 3.89 15.41 -16.08
CA LEU A 167 4.34 16.78 -16.31
C LEU A 167 5.42 16.82 -17.39
N LYS A 168 5.38 17.84 -18.25
CA LYS A 168 6.41 18.06 -19.27
C LYS A 168 7.71 18.51 -18.59
N ASN A 169 8.84 17.94 -19.01
CA ASN A 169 10.15 18.35 -18.51
C ASN A 169 10.49 19.76 -19.02
N SER A 170 10.96 20.61 -18.12
CA SER A 170 11.34 22.01 -18.35
C SER A 170 12.84 22.22 -18.13
N ASN A 171 13.67 21.44 -18.82
CA ASN A 171 15.15 21.47 -18.72
C ASN A 171 15.73 21.13 -17.35
N GLU A 172 14.99 20.39 -16.52
CA GLU A 172 15.43 19.91 -15.21
C GLU A 172 15.80 18.42 -15.29
N SER A 173 16.35 17.87 -14.21
CA SER A 173 16.46 16.41 -14.11
C SER A 173 15.07 15.77 -14.04
N LEU A 174 14.92 14.58 -14.63
CA LEU A 174 13.63 13.86 -14.62
C LEU A 174 13.08 13.66 -13.20
N ARG A 175 13.96 13.46 -12.23
CA ARG A 175 13.58 13.32 -10.82
C ARG A 175 13.01 14.64 -10.27
N GLN A 176 13.65 15.77 -10.53
CA GLN A 176 13.13 17.08 -10.11
C GLN A 176 11.78 17.37 -10.78
N THR A 177 11.61 17.00 -12.05
CA THR A 177 10.30 17.11 -12.72
C THR A 177 9.23 16.24 -12.05
N ALA A 178 9.59 15.03 -11.59
CA ALA A 178 8.69 14.18 -10.82
C ALA A 178 8.34 14.80 -9.45
N GLU A 179 9.31 15.37 -8.73
CA GLU A 179 9.07 16.07 -7.46
C GLU A 179 8.16 17.30 -7.65
N ARG A 180 8.39 18.08 -8.70
CA ARG A 180 7.50 19.19 -9.09
C ARG A 180 6.10 18.72 -9.44
N CYS A 181 5.97 17.62 -10.18
CA CYS A 181 4.67 17.02 -10.49
C CYS A 181 3.90 16.64 -9.23
N ILE A 182 4.57 16.09 -8.22
CA ILE A 182 3.94 15.82 -6.92
C ILE A 182 3.46 17.11 -6.24
N GLY A 183 4.29 18.15 -6.26
CA GLY A 183 3.93 19.47 -5.71
C GLY A 183 2.73 20.12 -6.41
N ASP A 184 2.58 19.92 -7.73
CA ASP A 184 1.45 20.46 -8.49
C ASP A 184 0.14 19.69 -8.21
N VAL A 185 0.25 18.41 -7.83
CA VAL A 185 -0.90 17.51 -7.56
C VAL A 185 -1.56 17.81 -6.21
N PHE A 186 -0.78 18.03 -5.15
CA PHE A 186 -1.30 18.21 -3.79
C PHE A 186 -1.22 19.67 -3.34
N VAL A 187 -2.27 20.16 -2.67
CA VAL A 187 -2.30 21.49 -2.05
C VAL A 187 -1.69 21.47 -0.65
N ASN A 188 -1.75 20.32 0.01
CA ASN A 188 -1.23 20.14 1.36
C ASN A 188 0.16 19.48 1.33
N ASP A 189 0.94 19.75 2.39
CA ASP A 189 2.23 19.11 2.62
C ASP A 189 2.02 17.63 2.95
N MET A 190 2.13 16.80 1.92
CA MET A 190 2.10 15.35 2.02
C MET A 190 3.55 14.83 2.08
N LYS A 191 3.81 13.85 2.95
CA LYS A 191 5.10 13.16 2.99
C LYS A 191 5.13 12.06 1.94
N LEU A 192 5.77 12.37 0.82
CA LEU A 192 5.94 11.47 -0.31
C LEU A 192 7.41 11.10 -0.48
N ARG A 193 7.68 9.83 -0.74
CA ARG A 193 9.02 9.31 -1.00
C ARG A 193 9.08 8.68 -2.39
N ILE A 194 9.84 9.30 -3.28
CA ILE A 194 10.16 8.72 -4.60
C ILE A 194 11.22 7.63 -4.43
N TYR A 195 11.04 6.50 -5.10
CA TYR A 195 12.03 5.43 -5.13
C TYR A 195 13.18 5.77 -6.09
N GLY A 196 14.29 6.20 -5.51
CA GLY A 196 15.55 6.40 -6.25
C GLY A 196 15.47 7.49 -7.32
N ASN A 197 16.52 7.56 -8.14
CA ASN A 197 16.65 8.55 -9.21
C ASN A 197 16.34 7.99 -10.61
N SER A 198 16.05 6.70 -10.72
CA SER A 198 15.77 6.04 -12.00
C SER A 198 14.26 5.89 -12.19
N PRO A 199 13.73 6.14 -13.40
CA PRO A 199 12.37 5.73 -13.71
C PRO A 199 12.28 4.20 -13.69
N ILE A 200 11.12 3.69 -13.30
CA ILE A 200 10.81 2.25 -13.28
C ILE A 200 10.32 1.75 -14.64
N TRP A 201 9.73 2.65 -15.44
CA TRP A 201 9.16 2.30 -16.73
C TRP A 201 9.16 3.51 -17.67
N HIS A 202 8.99 3.25 -18.98
CA HIS A 202 8.82 4.32 -19.96
C HIS A 202 7.75 3.96 -20.99
N ILE A 203 7.03 4.97 -21.47
CA ILE A 203 6.00 4.85 -22.51
C ILE A 203 6.38 5.81 -23.63
N SER A 204 6.43 5.31 -24.86
CA SER A 204 6.68 6.14 -26.05
C SER A 204 5.45 6.14 -26.95
N TYR A 205 5.02 7.30 -27.42
CA TYR A 205 3.91 7.43 -28.36
C TYR A 205 4.19 8.53 -29.38
N SER A 206 3.61 8.38 -30.58
CA SER A 206 3.78 9.33 -31.68
C SER A 206 2.57 10.26 -31.77
N TYR A 207 2.80 11.55 -32.04
CA TYR A 207 1.72 12.49 -32.23
C TYR A 207 1.08 12.31 -33.62
N PRO A 208 -0.27 12.25 -33.72
CA PRO A 208 -0.96 12.33 -34.99
C PRO A 208 -0.61 13.64 -35.72
N LYS A 209 -0.55 13.62 -37.06
CA LYS A 209 -0.16 14.80 -37.87
C LYS A 209 -0.95 16.06 -37.50
N LYS A 210 -2.28 15.92 -37.36
CA LYS A 210 -3.20 16.99 -36.96
C LYS A 210 -2.84 17.63 -35.60
N MET A 211 -2.38 16.82 -34.66
CA MET A 211 -2.01 17.28 -33.32
C MET A 211 -0.66 18.04 -33.34
N ARG A 212 0.29 17.63 -34.19
CA ARG A 212 1.56 18.34 -34.35
C ARG A 212 1.38 19.75 -34.90
N GLU A 213 0.48 19.89 -35.88
CA GLU A 213 0.12 21.20 -36.44
C GLU A 213 -0.54 22.10 -35.40
N LEU A 214 -1.46 21.57 -34.59
CA LEU A 214 -2.15 22.31 -33.52
C LEU A 214 -1.21 22.76 -32.40
N LEU A 215 -0.33 21.86 -31.93
CA LEU A 215 0.62 22.16 -30.86
C LEU A 215 1.79 23.03 -31.33
N LYS A 216 1.95 23.24 -32.64
CA LYS A 216 3.09 23.94 -33.26
C LYS A 216 4.44 23.39 -32.76
N THR A 217 4.53 22.07 -32.57
CA THR A 217 5.74 21.41 -32.08
C THR A 217 6.47 20.69 -33.21
N ASP A 218 7.79 20.84 -33.24
CA ASP A 218 8.70 20.04 -34.09
C ASP A 218 8.81 18.58 -33.61
N ALA A 219 8.20 18.25 -32.47
CA ALA A 219 8.31 16.94 -31.85
C ALA A 219 7.46 15.90 -32.61
N VAL A 220 8.08 14.75 -32.89
CA VAL A 220 7.43 13.61 -33.55
C VAL A 220 6.46 12.90 -32.61
N GLY A 221 6.72 12.95 -31.30
CA GLY A 221 5.96 12.26 -30.26
C GLY A 221 6.39 12.62 -28.85
N GLY A 222 5.81 11.92 -27.88
CA GLY A 222 6.10 12.04 -26.46
C GLY A 222 6.72 10.77 -25.87
N LYS A 223 7.69 10.94 -24.96
CA LYS A 223 8.24 9.87 -24.11
C LYS A 223 7.97 10.19 -22.66
N ILE A 224 7.25 9.31 -21.99
CA ILE A 224 6.86 9.44 -20.58
C ILE A 224 7.72 8.48 -19.76
N PHE A 225 8.42 9.00 -18.76
CA PHE A 225 9.19 8.23 -17.80
C PHE A 225 8.45 8.16 -16.48
N VAL A 226 8.12 6.94 -16.03
CA VAL A 226 7.31 6.72 -14.82
C VAL A 226 8.24 6.51 -13.62
N PHE A 227 8.05 7.31 -12.59
CA PHE A 227 8.70 7.18 -11.29
C PHE A 227 7.71 6.59 -10.29
N GLN A 228 8.19 5.69 -9.44
CA GLN A 228 7.37 5.16 -8.36
C GLN A 228 7.53 6.02 -7.12
N CYS A 229 6.41 6.38 -6.51
CA CYS A 229 6.38 7.17 -5.29
C CYS A 229 5.49 6.48 -4.26
N VAL A 230 5.94 6.39 -3.02
CA VAL A 230 5.14 5.89 -1.90
C VAL A 230 4.74 7.03 -1.00
N LEU A 231 3.47 7.02 -0.64
CA LEU A 231 2.88 7.89 0.34
C LEU A 231 3.12 7.30 1.72
N GLU A 232 3.82 8.04 2.59
CA GLU A 232 4.06 7.60 3.97
C GLU A 232 2.75 7.61 4.78
N PRO A 233 2.59 6.75 5.81
CA PRO A 233 1.35 6.70 6.59
C PRO A 233 0.99 8.07 7.18
N PHE A 234 -0.21 8.57 6.87
CA PHE A 234 -0.70 9.91 7.25
C PHE A 234 -1.94 9.82 8.13
N SER A 235 -2.16 10.87 8.92
CA SER A 235 -3.37 11.07 9.72
C SER A 235 -4.48 11.85 9.00
N ARG A 236 -4.23 12.34 7.76
CA ARG A 236 -5.16 13.23 7.02
C ARG A 236 -5.23 12.86 5.54
N ASP A 237 -6.44 12.92 4.98
CA ASP A 237 -6.66 12.70 3.55
C ASP A 237 -6.03 13.81 2.68
N PRO A 238 -5.54 13.47 1.47
CA PRO A 238 -4.87 14.40 0.57
C PRO A 238 -5.85 15.41 -0.02
N LYS A 239 -5.45 16.67 -0.05
CA LYS A 239 -6.20 17.72 -0.76
C LYS A 239 -5.58 17.93 -2.13
N ILE A 240 -6.34 17.59 -3.17
CA ILE A 240 -5.88 17.67 -4.56
C ILE A 240 -6.09 19.07 -5.13
N ASN A 241 -5.16 19.52 -5.98
CA ASN A 241 -5.21 20.82 -6.63
C ASN A 241 -6.21 20.82 -7.81
N SER A 242 -7.39 21.40 -7.60
CA SER A 242 -8.48 21.46 -8.59
C SER A 242 -8.17 22.28 -9.86
N LYS A 243 -7.09 23.07 -9.85
CA LYS A 243 -6.61 23.80 -11.04
C LYS A 243 -5.96 22.84 -12.03
N TRP A 244 -5.16 21.91 -11.52
CA TRP A 244 -4.41 20.94 -12.31
C TRP A 244 -5.21 19.67 -12.59
N ILE A 245 -6.01 19.23 -11.62
CA ILE A 245 -6.74 17.96 -11.66
C ILE A 245 -8.24 18.23 -11.63
N LYS A 246 -8.97 17.65 -12.60
CA LYS A 246 -10.44 17.70 -12.65
C LYS A 246 -11.06 16.67 -11.71
N GLU A 247 -10.57 15.44 -11.80
CA GLU A 247 -11.03 14.29 -11.01
C GLU A 247 -9.85 13.41 -10.62
N PHE A 248 -9.93 12.78 -9.46
CA PHE A 248 -8.95 11.81 -8.99
C PHE A 248 -9.64 10.62 -8.33
N LYS A 249 -8.97 9.47 -8.35
CA LYS A 249 -9.39 8.25 -7.70
C LYS A 249 -8.19 7.52 -7.12
N TRP A 250 -8.35 6.97 -5.92
CA TRP A 250 -7.50 5.95 -5.35
C TRP A 250 -8.04 4.59 -5.74
N SER A 251 -7.30 3.87 -6.56
CA SER A 251 -7.77 2.64 -7.18
C SER A 251 -6.81 1.48 -6.98
N THR A 252 -7.38 0.29 -6.88
CA THR A 252 -6.63 -0.98 -6.85
C THR A 252 -6.15 -1.35 -8.26
N ALA A 253 -5.22 -2.29 -8.37
CA ALA A 253 -4.71 -2.76 -9.67
C ALA A 253 -5.84 -3.26 -10.60
N LYS A 254 -6.87 -3.91 -10.03
CA LYS A 254 -8.03 -4.43 -10.77
C LYS A 254 -8.89 -3.31 -11.36
N GLU A 255 -9.27 -2.35 -10.52
CA GLU A 255 -10.10 -1.20 -10.92
C GLU A 255 -9.42 -0.36 -12.00
N ILE A 256 -8.10 -0.17 -11.91
CA ILE A 256 -7.35 0.56 -12.93
C ILE A 256 -7.35 -0.19 -14.27
N GLY A 257 -7.33 -1.52 -14.21
CA GLY A 257 -7.48 -2.38 -15.39
C GLY A 257 -8.82 -2.19 -16.11
N GLU A 258 -9.90 -1.89 -15.37
CA GLU A 258 -11.23 -1.61 -15.91
C GLU A 258 -11.38 -0.16 -16.41
N LEU A 259 -10.74 0.80 -15.73
CA LEU A 259 -10.78 2.22 -16.08
C LEU A 259 -10.00 2.56 -17.35
N ILE A 260 -8.96 1.80 -17.66
CA ILE A 260 -8.07 2.04 -18.80
C ILE A 260 -8.30 0.94 -19.84
N GLU A 261 -8.66 1.35 -21.06
CA GLU A 261 -8.88 0.43 -22.18
C GLU A 261 -7.72 -0.57 -22.36
N SER A 262 -8.06 -1.84 -22.54
CA SER A 262 -7.12 -2.97 -22.57
C SER A 262 -6.01 -2.89 -23.63
N ASN A 263 -6.20 -2.09 -24.68
CA ASN A 263 -5.21 -1.90 -25.75
C ASN A 263 -4.27 -0.70 -25.51
N ASN A 264 -4.41 0.03 -24.42
CA ASN A 264 -3.58 1.19 -24.14
C ASN A 264 -2.21 0.78 -23.56
N PRO A 265 -1.07 1.26 -24.11
CA PRO A 265 0.26 1.01 -23.54
C PRO A 265 0.40 1.44 -22.06
N TYR A 266 -0.47 2.33 -21.59
CA TYR A 266 -0.58 2.68 -20.17
C TYR A 266 -0.97 1.51 -19.27
N GLN A 267 -1.85 0.61 -19.73
CA GLN A 267 -2.33 -0.51 -18.90
C GLN A 267 -1.18 -1.49 -18.58
N LYS A 268 -0.30 -1.75 -19.56
CA LYS A 268 0.91 -2.58 -19.36
C LYS A 268 1.84 -1.97 -18.30
N THR A 269 2.04 -0.66 -18.38
CA THR A 269 2.87 0.07 -17.43
C THR A 269 2.35 -0.08 -16.01
N ILE A 270 1.04 0.10 -15.82
CA ILE A 270 0.41 0.02 -14.49
C ILE A 270 0.50 -1.38 -13.90
N LYS A 271 0.35 -2.44 -14.71
CA LYS A 271 0.56 -3.83 -14.25
C LYS A 271 1.97 -4.05 -13.69
N HIS A 272 3.00 -3.43 -14.29
CA HIS A 272 4.37 -3.53 -13.78
C HIS A 272 4.59 -2.69 -12.51
N VAL A 273 3.90 -1.56 -12.35
CA VAL A 273 4.06 -0.69 -11.18
C VAL A 273 3.28 -1.18 -9.95
N MET A 274 2.11 -1.80 -10.19
CA MET A 274 1.19 -2.32 -9.17
C MET A 274 1.37 -3.82 -8.96
N PHE A 275 2.60 -4.31 -8.89
CA PHE A 275 2.85 -5.67 -8.44
C PHE A 275 2.33 -5.82 -6.99
N GLU A 276 1.33 -6.69 -6.81
CA GLU A 276 0.82 -7.19 -5.53
C GLU A 276 1.33 -8.62 -5.34
#